data_AF-A0A524N0Y1-F1
#
_entry.id   AF-A0A524N0Y1-F1
#
_cell.length_a   1.000
_cell.length_b   1.000
_cell.length_c   1.000
_cell.angle_alpha   90.00
_cell.angle_beta   90.00
_cell.angle_gamma   90.00
#
_symmetry.space_group_name_H-M   'P 1'
#
loop_
_entity.id
_entity.type
_entity.pdbx_description
1 polymer ?
#
loop_
_entity_poly.entity_id
_entity_poly.type
_entity_poly.pdbx_seq_one_letter_code
_entity_poly.pdbx_strand_id
1 'polypeptide(L)'
;MKTSEKIYWVKAALGLVTGVICFYVQSSLALQGQIALMVGVTLYIAYSEALAVLFKEDRNRTIKIALGAFLFLWVLVWTLLNTIGQYGWI
;
A
#
# COMPACT_ATOMS: atom_id res chain seq x y z
N MET A 1 23.09 0.62 2.84
CA MET A 1 21.82 1.38 2.92
C MET A 1 21.51 1.75 4.35
N LYS A 2 21.14 3.01 4.60
CA LYS A 2 20.70 3.48 5.92
C LYS A 2 19.37 2.82 6.29
N THR A 3 19.06 2.68 7.58
CA THR A 3 17.79 2.07 8.06
C THR A 3 16.56 2.74 7.44
N SER A 4 16.57 4.07 7.36
CA SER A 4 15.51 4.86 6.73
C SER A 4 15.29 4.52 5.24
N GLU A 5 16.37 4.21 4.54
CA GLU A 5 16.35 3.84 3.12
C GLU A 5 15.81 2.42 2.92
N LYS A 6 16.16 1.49 3.81
CA LYS A 6 15.57 0.14 3.83
C LYS A 6 14.06 0.19 4.07
N ILE A 7 13.63 0.95 5.08
CA ILE A 7 12.20 1.16 5.37
C ILE A 7 11.50 1.78 4.16
N TYR A 8 12.15 2.72 3.47
CA TYR A 8 11.62 3.34 2.26
C TYR A 8 11.34 2.30 1.16
N TRP A 9 12.33 1.49 0.81
CA TRP A 9 12.18 0.49 -0.25
C TRP A 9 11.17 -0.60 0.10
N VAL A 10 11.13 -1.03 1.37
CA VAL A 10 10.13 -2.00 1.83
C VAL A 10 8.72 -1.42 1.73
N LYS A 11 8.51 -0.18 2.14
CA LYS A 11 7.20 0.49 1.97
C LYS A 11 6.84 0.69 0.50
N ALA A 12 7.79 1.03 -0.36
CA ALA A 12 7.52 1.13 -1.79
C ALA A 12 7.01 -0.20 -2.36
N ALA A 13 7.68 -1.32 -2.03
CA ALA A 13 7.23 -2.65 -2.42
C ALA A 13 5.84 -3.01 -1.84
N LEU A 14 5.61 -2.71 -0.55
CA LEU A 14 4.31 -2.91 0.09
C LEU A 14 3.21 -2.06 -0.54
N GLY A 15 3.52 -0.88 -1.07
CA GLY A 15 2.57 -0.04 -1.82
C GLY A 15 2.05 -0.76 -3.06
N LEU A 16 2.95 -1.39 -3.84
CA LEU A 16 2.57 -2.21 -5.00
C LEU A 16 1.65 -3.36 -4.60
N VAL A 17 2.03 -4.12 -3.56
CA VAL A 17 1.24 -5.25 -3.04
C VAL A 17 -0.14 -4.78 -2.56
N THR A 18 -0.20 -3.62 -1.89
CA THR A 18 -1.47 -3.04 -1.41
C THR A 18 -2.39 -2.69 -2.57
N GLY A 19 -1.87 -2.21 -3.70
CA GLY A 19 -2.67 -1.96 -4.90
C GLY A 19 -3.32 -3.21 -5.47
N VAL A 20 -2.58 -4.32 -5.50
CA VAL A 20 -3.11 -5.63 -5.89
C VAL A 20 -4.18 -6.11 -4.91
N ILE A 21 -3.94 -5.99 -3.60
CA ILE A 21 -4.93 -6.37 -2.58
C ILE A 21 -6.20 -5.55 -2.72
N CYS A 22 -6.11 -4.23 -2.86
CA CYS A 22 -7.28 -3.36 -3.02
C CYS A 22 -8.06 -3.67 -4.30
N PHE A 23 -7.37 -4.03 -5.39
CA PHE A 23 -8.02 -4.48 -6.62
C PHE A 23 -8.76 -5.80 -6.39
N TYR A 24 -8.11 -6.78 -5.74
CA TYR A 24 -8.74 -8.06 -5.41
C TYR A 24 -9.96 -7.89 -4.50
N VAL A 25 -9.84 -7.03 -3.48
CA VAL A 25 -10.94 -6.73 -2.55
C VAL A 25 -12.13 -6.11 -3.28
N GLN A 26 -11.89 -5.17 -4.19
CA GLN A 26 -12.96 -4.52 -4.95
C GLN A 26 -13.59 -5.47 -5.99
N SER A 27 -12.78 -6.25 -6.70
CA SER A 27 -13.24 -7.13 -7.78
C SER A 27 -13.90 -8.41 -7.27
N SER A 28 -13.31 -9.09 -6.28
CA SER A 28 -13.73 -10.43 -5.86
C SER A 28 -14.80 -10.43 -4.76
N LEU A 29 -14.81 -9.41 -3.90
CA LEU A 29 -15.83 -9.27 -2.85
C LEU A 29 -16.97 -8.32 -3.26
N ALA A 30 -16.96 -7.81 -4.50
CA ALA A 30 -17.90 -6.82 -5.02
C ALA A 30 -18.09 -5.60 -4.10
N LEU A 31 -17.04 -5.25 -3.35
CA LEU A 31 -17.07 -4.16 -2.38
C LEU A 31 -16.90 -2.81 -3.08
N GLN A 32 -17.56 -1.79 -2.55
CA GLN A 32 -17.42 -0.43 -3.04
C GLN A 32 -15.96 0.05 -2.90
N GLY A 33 -15.50 0.88 -3.84
CA GLY A 33 -14.13 1.39 -3.85
C GLY A 33 -13.71 2.12 -2.57
N GLN A 34 -14.67 2.70 -1.83
CA GLN A 34 -14.42 3.29 -0.51
C GLN A 34 -13.90 2.27 0.51
N ILE A 35 -14.41 1.04 0.49
CA ILE A 35 -13.99 -0.03 1.39
C ILE A 35 -12.57 -0.50 1.03
N ALA A 36 -12.27 -0.62 -0.27
CA ALA A 36 -10.91 -0.93 -0.74
C ALA A 36 -9.90 0.14 -0.31
N LEU A 37 -10.28 1.42 -0.33
CA LEU A 37 -9.46 2.51 0.19
C LEU A 37 -9.22 2.38 1.70
N MET A 38 -10.26 2.08 2.49
CA MET A 38 -10.11 1.86 3.93
C MET A 38 -9.14 0.71 4.22
N VAL A 39 -9.24 -0.40 3.48
CA VAL A 39 -8.32 -1.53 3.61
C VAL A 39 -6.87 -1.11 3.37
N GLY A 40 -6.59 -0.34 2.31
CA GLY A 40 -5.23 0.09 2.03
C GLY A 40 -4.66 1.05 3.09
N VAL A 41 -5.50 1.92 3.67
CA VAL A 41 -5.09 2.75 4.83
C VAL A 41 -4.78 1.89 6.05
N THR A 42 -5.62 0.89 6.35
CA THR A 42 -5.37 -0.04 7.46
C THR A 42 -4.07 -0.80 7.27
N LEU A 43 -3.81 -1.30 6.05
CA LEU A 43 -2.56 -1.98 5.71
C LEU A 43 -1.37 -1.05 5.86
N TYR A 44 -1.46 0.21 5.44
CA TYR A 44 -0.39 1.18 5.62
C TYR A 44 0.01 1.39 7.08
N ILE A 45 -0.99 1.51 7.96
CA ILE A 45 -0.76 1.66 9.40
C ILE A 45 -0.14 0.38 9.97
N ALA A 46 -0.70 -0.78 9.64
CA ALA A 46 -0.19 -2.07 10.09
C ALA A 46 1.26 -2.32 9.67
N TYR A 47 1.61 -2.01 8.41
CA TYR A 47 2.97 -2.10 7.91
C TYR A 47 3.91 -1.10 8.61
N SER A 48 3.47 0.13 8.84
CA SER A 48 4.28 1.14 9.52
C SER A 48 4.59 0.74 10.96
N GLU A 49 3.61 0.15 11.65
CA GLU A 49 3.77 -0.41 12.99
C GLU A 49 4.72 -1.62 13.00
N ALA A 50 4.52 -2.58 12.10
CA ALA A 50 5.38 -3.75 11.98
C ALA A 50 6.84 -3.36 11.68
N LEU A 51 7.05 -2.40 10.76
CA LEU A 51 8.38 -1.92 10.41
C LEU A 51 9.06 -1.17 11.56
N ALA A 52 8.32 -0.42 12.37
CA ALA A 52 8.87 0.26 13.54
C ALA A 52 9.43 -0.76 14.54
N VAL A 53 8.70 -1.86 14.77
CA VAL A 53 9.14 -2.97 15.64
C VAL A 53 10.32 -3.72 15.04
N LEU A 54 10.26 -4.08 13.75
CA LEU A 54 11.30 -4.87 13.08
C LEU A 54 12.64 -4.12 12.99
N PHE A 55 12.61 -2.82 12.71
CA PHE A 55 13.81 -2.00 12.56
C PHE A 55 14.22 -1.24 13.82
N LYS A 56 13.48 -1.41 14.94
CA LYS A 56 13.70 -0.72 16.22
C LYS A 56 13.80 0.82 16.05
N GLU A 57 12.90 1.38 15.26
CA GLU A 57 12.86 2.80 14.91
C GLU A 57 11.61 3.46 15.51
N ASP A 58 11.65 4.76 15.75
CA ASP A 58 10.49 5.50 16.26
C ASP A 58 9.27 5.35 15.34
N ARG A 59 8.11 5.02 15.93
CA ARG A 59 6.84 4.88 15.21
C ARG A 59 6.49 6.12 14.40
N ASN A 60 6.60 7.29 15.03
CA ASN A 60 6.27 8.57 14.39
C ASN A 60 7.17 8.87 13.19
N ARG A 61 8.44 8.45 13.26
CA ARG A 61 9.38 8.59 12.15
C ARG A 61 9.09 7.56 11.05
N THR A 62 8.84 6.31 11.42
CA THR A 62 8.52 5.21 10.50
C THR A 62 7.26 5.50 9.68
N ILE A 63 6.20 6.04 10.30
CA ILE A 63 4.96 6.43 9.61
C ILE A 63 5.20 7.53 8.57
N LYS A 64 6.16 8.43 8.78
CA LYS A 64 6.45 9.52 7.83
C LYS A 64 7.35 9.07 6.68
N ILE A 65 8.22 8.08 6.94
CA ILE A 65 9.12 7.54 5.91
C ILE A 65 8.28 6.90 4.80
N ALA A 66 8.57 7.33 3.56
CA ALA A 66 8.00 6.80 2.31
C ALA A 66 6.48 6.88 2.18
N LEU A 67 5.79 7.70 2.98
CA LEU A 67 4.34 7.88 2.88
C LEU A 67 3.91 8.23 1.45
N GLY A 68 4.58 9.20 0.82
CA GLY A 68 4.27 9.61 -0.55
C GLY A 68 4.50 8.51 -1.58
N ALA A 69 5.63 7.79 -1.47
CA ALA A 69 5.94 6.70 -2.40
C ALA A 69 4.96 5.54 -2.25
N PHE A 70 4.61 5.16 -1.01
CA PHE A 70 3.61 4.14 -0.74
C PHE A 70 2.25 4.52 -1.33
N LEU A 71 1.74 5.72 -1.00
CA LEU A 71 0.43 6.19 -1.46
C LEU A 71 0.37 6.26 -2.98
N PHE A 72 1.41 6.81 -3.61
CA PHE A 72 1.48 6.93 -5.06
C PHE A 72 1.47 5.56 -5.73
N LEU A 73 2.35 4.64 -5.32
CA LEU A 73 2.45 3.31 -5.92
C LEU A 73 1.19 2.48 -5.68
N TRP A 74 0.62 2.56 -4.48
CA TRP A 74 -0.64 1.91 -4.14
C TRP A 74 -1.77 2.38 -5.05
N VAL A 75 -2.02 3.69 -5.10
CA VAL A 75 -3.11 4.25 -5.90
C VAL A 75 -2.88 3.98 -7.38
N LEU A 76 -1.65 4.15 -7.87
CA LEU A 76 -1.30 3.88 -9.27
C LEU A 76 -1.56 2.43 -9.68
N VAL A 77 -1.12 1.46 -8.88
CA VAL A 77 -1.35 0.04 -9.20
C VAL A 77 -2.83 -0.30 -9.11
N TRP A 78 -3.52 0.18 -8.07
CA TRP A 78 -4.94 -0.07 -7.89
C TRP A 78 -5.78 0.51 -9.03
N THR A 79 -5.53 1.75 -9.44
CA THR A 79 -6.24 2.38 -10.57
C THR A 79 -5.93 1.68 -11.86
N LEU A 80 -4.66 1.39 -12.15
CA LEU A 80 -4.24 0.72 -13.37
C LEU A 80 -4.89 -0.67 -13.49
N LEU A 81 -4.89 -1.47 -12.41
CA LEU A 81 -5.54 -2.79 -12.41
C LEU A 81 -7.06 -2.69 -12.54
N ASN A 82 -7.72 -1.73 -11.91
CA ASN A 82 -9.16 -1.52 -12.09
C ASN A 82 -9.49 -1.06 -13.51
N THR A 83 -8.69 -0.17 -14.09
CA THR A 83 -8.87 0.27 -15.48
C THR A 83 -8.69 -0.90 -16.45
N ILE A 84 -7.66 -1.73 -16.25
CA ILE A 84 -7.50 -2.95 -17.04
C ILE A 84 -8.68 -3.89 -16.80
N GLY A 85 -9.08 -4.17 -15.56
CA GLY A 85 -10.20 -5.08 -15.29
C GLY A 85 -11.56 -4.59 -15.80
N GLN A 86 -11.75 -3.28 -15.99
CA GLN A 86 -13.00 -2.72 -16.52
C GLN A 86 -13.00 -2.53 -18.04
N TYR A 87 -11.85 -2.20 -18.64
CA TYR A 87 -11.76 -1.80 -20.06
C TYR A 87 -10.83 -2.70 -20.90
N GLY A 88 -9.92 -3.42 -20.27
CA GLY A 88 -9.05 -4.40 -20.88
C GLY A 88 -9.68 -5.79 -20.79
N TRP A 89 -10.13 -6.31 -21.93
CA TRP A 89 -10.66 -7.67 -22.03
C TRP A 89 -9.65 -8.71 -21.53
N ILE A 90 -10.01 -9.40 -20.44
CA ILE A 90 -9.76 -10.81 -20.21
C ILE A 90 -11.13 -11.46 -19.99
#